data_AF-A0A7Y3MV09-F1
#
_entry.id   AF-A0A7Y3MV09-F1
#
_cell.length_a   1.000
_cell.length_b   1.000
_cell.length_c   1.000
_cell.angle_alpha   90.00
_cell.angle_beta   90.00
_cell.angle_gamma   90.00
#
_symmetry.space_group_name_H-M   'P 1'
#
loop_
_entity.id
_entity.type
_entity.pdbx_description
1 polymer ?
#
loop_
_entity_poly.entity_id
_entity_poly.type
_entity_poly.pdbx_seq_one_letter_code
_entity_poly.pdbx_strand_id
1 'polypeptide(L)'
;MSDPVQDAIGRWLEKDLVTPGQATALSNEAAAWTEEAGSRKAQYALATAAAVVSIVAAATFLGWAWSVLGRTGESLVLVAVAIALKGLGMYMEDRRRWRPVAYLLQVAGLGILTVAVAHSERAWADQSALGSLFGFIALATPLVMIPVTAQRNPFMPAAHTAFGYAFLYLFLDRALGLDWEEAIWILDLVLLASLAFFALRFRRDPEGSEWAVGALVAGLFAGMVLTLLTGLGPLDRGDEAILGLDLWYGLLVALTLWAIHQPDPALRRPWYGGILAWLVLLWVPIGYATTMAFLDVADAVSALVQGVVGGAAIAYGLRHGPRSVMYAGCFLVVVAAWVFGIQASGAIGAVVALGFTAALLFWIAGRAGSEDGNEATG
;
A
#
# COMPACT_ATOMS: atom_id res chain seq x y z
N MET A 1 19.02 -15.62 17.44
CA MET A 1 19.27 -14.17 17.44
C MET A 1 19.02 -13.67 18.85
N SER A 2 20.05 -13.21 19.53
CA SER A 2 19.92 -12.51 20.80
C SER A 2 19.14 -11.21 20.58
N ASP A 3 18.36 -10.80 21.59
CA ASP A 3 17.63 -9.53 21.55
C ASP A 3 18.66 -8.38 21.62
N PRO A 4 18.80 -7.54 20.59
CA PRO A 4 19.83 -6.50 20.54
C PRO A 4 19.73 -5.50 21.70
N VAL A 5 18.55 -5.37 22.31
CA VAL A 5 18.35 -4.58 23.53
C VAL A 5 18.97 -5.27 24.75
N GLN A 6 18.80 -6.59 24.88
CA GLN A 6 19.43 -7.37 25.95
C GLN A 6 20.95 -7.39 25.80
N ASP A 7 21.46 -7.50 24.57
CA ASP A 7 22.90 -7.43 24.29
C ASP A 7 23.47 -6.04 24.62
N ALA A 8 22.73 -4.97 24.32
CA ALA A 8 23.12 -3.61 24.68
C ALA A 8 23.15 -3.41 26.21
N ILE A 9 22.13 -3.91 26.93
CA ILE A 9 22.08 -3.87 28.39
C ILE A 9 23.26 -4.66 28.99
N GLY A 10 23.56 -5.84 28.45
CA GLY A 10 24.73 -6.63 28.83
C GLY A 10 26.04 -5.84 28.68
N ARG A 11 26.26 -5.22 27.51
CA ARG A 11 27.44 -4.37 27.28
C ARG A 11 27.50 -3.15 28.19
N TRP A 12 26.38 -2.57 28.59
CA TRP A 12 26.37 -1.44 29.53
C TRP A 12 26.69 -1.89 30.96
N LEU A 13 26.21 -3.07 31.35
CA LEU A 13 26.54 -3.67 32.64
C LEU A 13 28.03 -4.02 32.73
N GLU A 14 28.60 -4.61 31.68
CA GLU A 14 30.04 -4.93 31.59
C GLU A 14 30.95 -3.68 31.64
N LYS A 15 30.45 -2.54 31.16
CA LYS A 15 31.18 -1.26 31.16
C LYS A 15 30.94 -0.41 32.41
N ASP A 16 30.28 -0.95 33.44
CA ASP A 16 29.88 -0.24 34.65
C ASP A 16 29.06 1.06 34.36
N LEU A 17 28.39 1.13 33.21
CA LEU A 17 27.54 2.28 32.84
C LEU A 17 26.17 2.22 33.52
N VAL A 18 25.74 1.01 33.90
CA VAL A 18 24.51 0.76 34.66
C VAL A 18 24.79 -0.25 35.75
N THR A 19 24.12 -0.09 36.90
CA THR A 19 24.21 -1.05 38.01
C THR A 19 23.46 -2.35 37.68
N PRO A 20 23.76 -3.48 38.34
CA PRO A 20 23.02 -4.73 38.17
C PRO A 20 21.51 -4.57 38.35
N GLY A 21 21.08 -3.76 39.33
CA GLY A 21 19.66 -3.46 39.56
C GLY A 21 19.01 -2.67 38.41
N GLN A 22 19.73 -1.71 37.83
CA GLN A 22 19.26 -0.96 36.64
C GLN A 22 19.21 -1.83 35.40
N ALA A 23 20.20 -2.72 35.20
CA ALA A 23 20.20 -3.68 34.10
C ALA A 23 19.00 -4.63 34.20
N THR A 24 18.71 -5.18 35.39
CA THR A 24 17.51 -6.01 35.59
C THR A 24 16.21 -5.23 35.35
N ALA A 25 16.12 -3.98 35.80
CA ALA A 25 14.95 -3.13 35.54
C ALA A 25 14.75 -2.85 34.04
N LEU A 26 15.82 -2.49 33.32
CA LEU A 26 15.80 -2.25 31.88
C LEU A 26 15.50 -3.52 31.09
N SER A 27 16.03 -4.67 31.50
CA SER A 27 15.73 -5.96 30.87
C SER A 27 14.27 -6.37 31.07
N ASN A 28 13.71 -6.14 32.26
CA ASN A 28 12.30 -6.38 32.54
C ASN A 28 11.38 -5.42 31.77
N GLU A 29 11.76 -4.13 31.66
CA GLU A 29 11.03 -3.14 30.88
C GLU A 29 11.09 -3.46 29.38
N ALA A 30 12.26 -3.86 28.87
CA ALA A 30 12.42 -4.33 27.50
C ALA A 30 11.56 -5.58 27.23
N ALA A 31 11.59 -6.58 28.12
CA ALA A 31 10.78 -7.79 27.99
C ALA A 31 9.27 -7.48 27.98
N ALA A 32 8.81 -6.63 28.91
CA ALA A 32 7.43 -6.16 28.97
C ALA A 32 7.04 -5.39 27.70
N TRP A 33 7.92 -4.55 27.18
CA TRP A 33 7.69 -3.81 25.94
C TRP A 33 7.62 -4.75 24.71
N THR A 34 8.45 -5.79 24.66
CA THR A 34 8.43 -6.79 23.60
C THR A 34 7.17 -7.66 23.65
N GLU A 35 6.70 -8.01 24.85
CA GLU A 35 5.44 -8.73 25.08
C GLU A 35 4.23 -7.86 24.70
N GLU A 36 4.23 -6.57 25.08
CA GLU A 36 3.24 -5.60 24.63
C GLU A 36 3.27 -5.39 23.11
N ALA A 37 4.45 -5.31 22.50
CA ALA A 37 4.60 -5.17 21.05
C ALA A 37 4.11 -6.44 20.33
N GLY A 38 4.35 -7.63 20.89
CA GLY A 38 3.84 -8.91 20.41
C GLY A 38 2.32 -8.98 20.47
N SER A 39 1.72 -8.61 21.62
CA SER A 39 0.26 -8.57 21.79
C SER A 39 -0.40 -7.54 20.87
N ARG A 40 0.22 -6.37 20.65
CA ARG A 40 -0.24 -5.37 19.67
C ARG A 40 -0.19 -5.90 18.24
N LYS A 41 0.88 -6.60 17.84
CA LYS A 41 0.98 -7.25 16.51
C LYS A 41 -0.11 -8.31 16.32
N ALA A 42 -0.38 -9.13 17.34
CA ALA A 42 -1.46 -10.12 17.30
C ALA A 42 -2.84 -9.46 17.21
N GLN A 43 -3.08 -8.38 17.97
CA GLN A 43 -4.30 -7.56 17.86
C GLN A 43 -4.46 -6.97 16.46
N TYR A 44 -3.38 -6.52 15.82
CA TYR A 44 -3.41 -6.00 14.46
C TYR A 44 -3.69 -7.10 13.42
N ALA A 45 -3.07 -8.28 13.54
CA ALA A 45 -3.35 -9.41 12.67
C ALA A 45 -4.83 -9.84 12.79
N LEU A 46 -5.35 -9.93 14.01
CA LEU A 46 -6.75 -10.26 14.28
C LEU A 46 -7.70 -9.18 13.75
N ALA A 47 -7.36 -7.89 13.88
CA ALA A 47 -8.19 -6.81 13.36
C ALA A 47 -8.20 -6.75 11.83
N THR A 48 -7.05 -6.98 11.17
CA THR A 48 -6.98 -7.10 9.71
C THR A 48 -7.76 -8.30 9.21
N ALA A 49 -7.62 -9.46 9.87
CA ALA A 49 -8.42 -10.64 9.56
C ALA A 49 -9.92 -10.39 9.77
N ALA A 50 -10.32 -9.74 10.87
CA ALA A 50 -11.71 -9.36 11.13
C ALA A 50 -12.24 -8.37 10.08
N ALA A 51 -11.42 -7.43 9.61
CA ALA A 51 -11.78 -6.51 8.52
C ALA A 51 -12.00 -7.26 7.20
N VAL A 52 -11.10 -8.17 6.83
CA VAL A 52 -11.26 -9.03 5.64
C VAL A 52 -12.52 -9.90 5.75
N VAL A 53 -12.74 -10.54 6.90
CA VAL A 53 -13.95 -11.33 7.17
C VAL A 53 -15.21 -10.48 7.08
N SER A 54 -15.18 -9.24 7.60
CA SER A 54 -16.30 -8.31 7.52
C SER A 54 -16.59 -7.87 6.08
N ILE A 55 -15.55 -7.66 5.26
CA ILE A 55 -15.69 -7.38 3.82
C ILE A 55 -16.32 -8.57 3.10
N VAL A 56 -15.84 -9.79 3.36
CA VAL A 56 -16.39 -11.02 2.75
C VAL A 56 -17.84 -11.24 3.20
N ALA A 57 -18.14 -11.08 4.49
CA ALA A 57 -19.49 -11.21 5.03
C ALA A 57 -20.44 -10.14 4.47
N ALA A 58 -19.99 -8.89 4.36
CA ALA A 58 -20.75 -7.81 3.74
C ALA A 58 -21.00 -8.10 2.25
N ALA A 59 -19.99 -8.51 1.49
CA ALA A 59 -20.14 -8.88 0.08
C ALA A 59 -21.11 -10.06 -0.11
N THR A 60 -21.05 -11.06 0.79
CA THR A 60 -21.94 -12.22 0.77
C THR A 60 -23.38 -11.84 1.12
N PHE A 61 -23.58 -11.03 2.17
CA PHE A 61 -24.90 -10.52 2.56
C PHE A 61 -25.50 -9.63 1.47
N LEU A 62 -24.69 -8.75 0.88
CA LEU A 62 -25.09 -7.92 -0.24
C LEU A 62 -25.50 -8.78 -1.43
N GLY A 63 -24.73 -9.82 -1.79
CA GLY A 63 -25.10 -10.76 -2.86
C GLY A 63 -26.43 -11.47 -2.63
N TRP A 64 -26.80 -11.76 -1.38
CA TRP A 64 -28.09 -12.36 -1.03
C TRP A 64 -29.24 -11.35 -1.04
N ALA A 65 -29.05 -10.19 -0.39
CA ALA A 65 -30.07 -9.15 -0.27
C ALA A 65 -30.28 -8.33 -1.57
N TRP A 66 -29.31 -8.37 -2.50
CA TRP A 66 -29.32 -7.64 -3.78
C TRP A 66 -30.60 -7.90 -4.58
N SER A 67 -30.98 -9.17 -4.67
CA SER A 67 -32.12 -9.61 -5.48
C SER A 67 -33.46 -9.02 -5.03
N VAL A 68 -33.55 -8.49 -3.81
CA VAL A 68 -34.78 -7.97 -3.21
C VAL A 68 -34.81 -6.44 -3.13
N LEU A 69 -33.65 -5.76 -3.06
CA LEU A 69 -33.57 -4.33 -2.77
C LEU A 69 -33.81 -3.41 -3.98
N GLY A 70 -33.70 -3.93 -5.20
CA GLY A 70 -33.70 -3.12 -6.42
C GLY A 70 -32.52 -2.15 -6.49
N ARG A 71 -32.21 -1.63 -7.69
CA ARG A 71 -30.97 -0.85 -7.95
C ARG A 71 -30.83 0.40 -7.06
N THR A 72 -31.94 1.05 -6.74
CA THR A 72 -31.99 2.20 -5.84
C THR A 72 -31.69 1.80 -4.39
N GLY A 73 -32.33 0.73 -3.90
CA GLY A 73 -32.12 0.24 -2.54
C GLY A 73 -30.67 -0.23 -2.32
N GLU A 74 -30.09 -0.91 -3.31
CA GLU A 74 -28.68 -1.33 -3.32
C GLU A 74 -27.73 -0.15 -3.09
N SER A 75 -27.89 0.91 -3.89
CA SER A 75 -27.03 2.11 -3.85
C SER A 75 -27.13 2.83 -2.50
N LEU A 76 -28.34 2.95 -1.95
CA LEU A 76 -28.57 3.61 -0.66
C LEU A 76 -28.02 2.80 0.52
N VAL A 77 -28.14 1.47 0.49
CA VAL A 77 -27.55 0.58 1.51
C VAL A 77 -26.03 0.69 1.51
N LEU A 78 -25.40 0.69 0.33
CA LEU A 78 -23.95 0.86 0.22
C LEU A 78 -23.50 2.21 0.81
N VAL A 79 -24.20 3.32 0.50
CA VAL A 79 -23.92 4.64 1.08
C VAL A 79 -24.04 4.61 2.60
N ALA A 80 -25.12 4.01 3.14
CA ALA A 80 -25.34 3.92 4.58
C ALA A 80 -24.23 3.12 5.28
N VAL A 81 -23.83 1.99 4.71
CA VAL A 81 -22.71 1.16 5.22
C VAL A 81 -21.40 1.92 5.17
N ALA A 82 -21.11 2.62 4.07
CA ALA A 82 -19.91 3.43 3.92
C ALA A 82 -19.81 4.52 5.00
N ILE A 83 -20.91 5.26 5.23
CA ILE A 83 -21.00 6.30 6.26
C ILE A 83 -20.83 5.68 7.65
N ALA A 84 -21.48 4.54 7.93
CA ALA A 84 -21.38 3.86 9.22
C ALA A 84 -19.95 3.40 9.52
N LEU A 85 -19.27 2.75 8.56
CA LEU A 85 -17.90 2.29 8.72
C LEU A 85 -16.94 3.46 8.91
N LYS A 86 -17.09 4.51 8.10
CA LYS A 86 -16.25 5.71 8.22
C LYS A 86 -16.48 6.44 9.55
N GLY A 87 -17.74 6.59 9.97
CA GLY A 87 -18.11 7.20 11.25
C GLY A 87 -17.60 6.39 12.45
N LEU A 88 -17.75 5.07 12.42
CA LEU A 88 -17.18 4.16 13.43
C LEU A 88 -15.66 4.27 13.47
N GLY A 89 -15.01 4.32 12.31
CA GLY A 89 -13.58 4.53 12.20
C GLY A 89 -13.13 5.85 12.84
N MET A 90 -13.81 6.96 12.56
CA MET A 90 -13.52 8.25 13.22
C MET A 90 -13.73 8.19 14.74
N TYR A 91 -14.82 7.56 15.20
CA TYR A 91 -15.09 7.39 16.62
C TYR A 91 -14.03 6.54 17.34
N MET A 92 -13.54 5.49 16.69
CA MET A 92 -12.49 4.62 17.23
C MET A 92 -11.12 5.28 17.23
N GLU A 93 -10.85 6.18 16.28
CA GLU A 93 -9.61 6.97 16.22
C GLU A 93 -9.40 7.80 17.50
N ASP A 94 -10.47 8.43 17.98
CA ASP A 94 -10.47 9.27 19.19
C ASP A 94 -10.08 8.48 20.45
N ARG A 95 -10.32 7.16 20.46
CA ARG A 95 -10.01 6.28 21.59
C ARG A 95 -8.55 5.80 21.63
N ARG A 96 -7.71 6.21 20.67
CA ARG A 96 -6.25 5.95 20.51
C ARG A 96 -5.79 4.48 20.48
N ARG A 97 -6.39 3.58 21.26
CA ARG A 97 -6.06 2.15 21.38
C ARG A 97 -6.25 1.38 20.07
N TRP A 98 -7.15 1.83 19.20
CA TRP A 98 -7.55 1.10 17.99
C TRP A 98 -7.24 1.85 16.68
N ARG A 99 -6.24 2.74 16.68
CA ARG A 99 -5.93 3.62 15.54
C ARG A 99 -5.78 2.90 14.19
N PRO A 100 -5.05 1.78 14.06
CA PRO A 100 -4.93 1.10 12.77
C PRO A 100 -6.27 0.56 12.26
N VAL A 101 -7.08 0.00 13.17
CA VAL A 101 -8.44 -0.49 12.85
C VAL A 101 -9.33 0.67 12.43
N ALA A 102 -9.25 1.79 13.14
CA ALA A 102 -9.95 3.02 12.81
C ALA A 102 -9.60 3.50 11.39
N TYR A 103 -8.32 3.52 11.02
CA TYR A 103 -7.90 3.92 9.67
C TYR A 103 -8.38 2.93 8.61
N LEU A 104 -8.28 1.62 8.86
CA LEU A 104 -8.81 0.60 7.93
C LEU A 104 -10.32 0.76 7.72
N LEU A 105 -11.09 1.01 8.78
CA LEU A 105 -12.53 1.26 8.69
C LEU A 105 -12.84 2.54 7.89
N GLN A 106 -12.06 3.61 8.09
CA GLN A 106 -12.22 4.84 7.32
C GLN A 106 -11.89 4.64 5.84
N VAL A 107 -10.81 3.93 5.52
CA VAL A 107 -10.41 3.57 4.14
C VAL A 107 -11.45 2.66 3.49
N ALA A 108 -11.95 1.65 4.21
CA ALA A 108 -13.01 0.77 3.72
C ALA A 108 -14.31 1.55 3.46
N GLY A 109 -14.67 2.46 4.36
CA GLY A 109 -15.82 3.36 4.17
C GLY A 109 -15.67 4.23 2.92
N LEU A 110 -14.48 4.79 2.66
CA LEU A 110 -14.19 5.53 1.42
C LEU A 110 -14.31 4.65 0.17
N GLY A 111 -13.78 3.43 0.22
CA GLY A 111 -13.87 2.47 -0.89
C GLY A 111 -15.31 2.08 -1.20
N ILE A 112 -16.08 1.71 -0.18
CA ILE A 112 -17.50 1.36 -0.34
C ILE A 112 -18.30 2.56 -0.83
N LEU A 113 -18.01 3.79 -0.36
CA LEU A 113 -18.67 4.99 -0.87
C LEU A 113 -18.39 5.22 -2.36
N THR A 114 -17.14 5.01 -2.79
CA THR A 114 -16.74 5.11 -4.20
C THR A 114 -17.53 4.11 -5.04
N VAL A 115 -17.59 2.84 -4.60
CA VAL A 115 -18.38 1.79 -5.25
C VAL A 115 -19.87 2.13 -5.26
N ALA A 116 -20.39 2.72 -4.19
CA ALA A 116 -21.80 3.09 -4.09
C ALA A 116 -22.16 4.18 -5.11
N VAL A 117 -21.31 5.19 -5.27
CA VAL A 117 -21.51 6.27 -6.24
C VAL A 117 -21.41 5.73 -7.67
N ALA A 118 -20.41 4.87 -7.96
CA ALA A 118 -20.30 4.21 -9.26
C ALA A 118 -21.55 3.37 -9.57
N HIS A 119 -21.97 2.51 -8.64
CA HIS A 119 -23.15 1.65 -8.81
C HIS A 119 -24.46 2.43 -8.92
N SER A 120 -24.51 3.66 -8.40
CA SER A 120 -25.67 4.54 -8.47
C SER A 120 -26.11 4.87 -9.91
N GLU A 121 -25.22 4.75 -10.90
CA GLU A 121 -25.52 4.88 -12.33
C GLU A 121 -26.71 4.00 -12.75
N ARG A 122 -26.83 2.82 -12.13
CA ARG A 122 -27.86 1.83 -12.46
C ARG A 122 -29.24 2.24 -11.93
N ALA A 123 -29.26 3.08 -10.90
CA ALA A 123 -30.47 3.59 -10.27
C ALA A 123 -30.90 4.95 -10.84
N TRP A 124 -29.94 5.80 -11.18
CA TRP A 124 -30.18 7.15 -11.71
C TRP A 124 -29.25 7.45 -12.87
N ALA A 125 -29.84 7.81 -14.02
CA ALA A 125 -29.09 8.21 -15.20
C ALA A 125 -28.14 9.39 -14.90
N ASP A 126 -27.04 9.47 -15.65
CA ASP A 126 -26.11 10.60 -15.61
C ASP A 126 -26.83 11.92 -15.90
N GLN A 127 -26.33 13.00 -15.30
CA GLN A 127 -26.91 14.35 -15.40
C GLN A 127 -28.36 14.50 -14.89
N SER A 128 -29.01 13.42 -14.44
CA SER A 128 -30.27 13.54 -13.70
C SER A 128 -30.05 14.31 -12.39
N ALA A 129 -31.11 14.88 -11.82
CA ALA A 129 -30.99 15.63 -10.56
C ALA A 129 -30.34 14.81 -9.43
N LEU A 130 -30.70 13.52 -9.34
CA LEU A 130 -30.13 12.62 -8.35
C LEU A 130 -28.73 12.16 -8.73
N GLY A 131 -28.45 11.85 -10.01
CA GLY A 131 -27.09 11.52 -10.45
C GLY A 131 -26.09 12.64 -10.21
N SER A 132 -26.48 13.87 -10.54
CA SER A 132 -25.71 15.08 -10.27
C SER A 132 -25.47 15.28 -8.77
N LEU A 133 -26.49 15.08 -7.94
CA LEU A 133 -26.36 15.18 -6.48
C LEU A 133 -25.32 14.19 -5.93
N PHE A 134 -25.36 12.93 -6.38
CA PHE A 134 -24.36 11.93 -5.99
C PHE A 134 -22.95 12.31 -6.45
N GLY A 135 -22.81 12.85 -7.67
CA GLY A 135 -21.54 13.39 -8.17
C GLY A 135 -21.01 14.55 -7.32
N PHE A 136 -21.86 15.51 -6.94
CA PHE A 136 -21.44 16.61 -6.07
C PHE A 136 -21.04 16.14 -4.66
N ILE A 137 -21.75 15.16 -4.10
CA ILE A 137 -21.39 14.56 -2.79
C ILE A 137 -20.05 13.84 -2.89
N ALA A 138 -19.79 13.13 -3.99
CA ALA A 138 -18.51 12.50 -4.26
C ALA A 138 -17.38 13.53 -4.24
N LEU A 139 -17.50 14.63 -4.98
CA LEU A 139 -16.50 15.70 -5.00
C LEU A 139 -16.32 16.40 -3.64
N ALA A 140 -17.41 16.68 -2.94
CA ALA A 140 -17.38 17.36 -1.64
C ALA A 140 -16.68 16.53 -0.56
N THR A 141 -16.78 15.20 -0.63
CA THR A 141 -16.23 14.28 0.37
C THR A 141 -14.71 14.46 0.60
N PRO A 142 -13.82 14.32 -0.40
CA PRO A 142 -12.39 14.53 -0.18
C PRO A 142 -12.08 15.99 0.18
N LEU A 143 -12.77 16.97 -0.41
CA LEU A 143 -12.51 18.40 -0.15
C LEU A 143 -12.77 18.79 1.32
N VAL A 144 -13.84 18.26 1.92
CA VAL A 144 -14.17 18.52 3.33
C VAL A 144 -13.32 17.65 4.27
N MET A 145 -13.06 16.40 3.89
CA MET A 145 -12.42 15.43 4.79
C MET A 145 -10.89 15.56 4.85
N ILE A 146 -10.21 16.03 3.79
CA ILE A 146 -8.76 16.24 3.82
C ILE A 146 -8.36 17.23 4.92
N PRO A 147 -8.93 18.46 5.00
CA PRO A 147 -8.60 19.40 6.08
C PRO A 147 -8.91 18.85 7.47
N VAL A 148 -10.06 18.18 7.63
CA VAL A 148 -10.49 17.60 8.92
C VAL A 148 -9.52 16.51 9.38
N THR A 149 -9.08 15.66 8.46
CA THR A 149 -8.21 14.52 8.79
C THR A 149 -6.73 14.90 8.89
N ALA A 150 -6.28 15.90 8.13
CA ALA A 150 -4.89 16.39 8.18
C ALA A 150 -4.49 16.95 9.55
N GLN A 151 -5.46 17.49 10.30
CA GLN A 151 -5.24 17.96 11.67
C GLN A 151 -5.18 16.82 12.70
N ARG A 152 -5.71 15.64 12.37
CA ARG A 152 -5.88 14.52 13.29
C ARG A 152 -4.84 13.44 13.13
N ASN A 153 -4.48 13.12 11.89
CA ASN A 153 -3.50 12.07 11.59
C ASN A 153 -2.80 12.25 10.23
N PRO A 154 -1.57 11.72 10.09
CA PRO A 154 -0.80 11.86 8.86
C PRO A 154 -1.22 10.90 7.73
N PHE A 155 -2.01 9.88 8.02
CA PHE A 155 -2.30 8.79 7.07
C PHE A 155 -3.55 9.03 6.23
N MET A 156 -4.64 9.47 6.84
CA MET A 156 -5.92 9.65 6.19
C MET A 156 -5.91 10.69 5.07
N PRO A 157 -5.12 11.78 5.11
CA PRO A 157 -4.99 12.68 3.97
C PRO A 157 -4.45 11.97 2.72
N ALA A 158 -3.55 10.99 2.88
CA ALA A 158 -3.08 10.16 1.78
C ALA A 158 -4.22 9.33 1.18
N ALA A 159 -4.99 8.65 2.02
CA ALA A 159 -6.16 7.89 1.58
C ALA A 159 -7.20 8.77 0.87
N HIS A 160 -7.54 9.92 1.43
CA HIS A 160 -8.48 10.86 0.81
C HIS A 160 -7.94 11.47 -0.48
N THR A 161 -6.62 11.65 -0.61
CA THR A 161 -6.00 12.08 -1.86
C THR A 161 -6.16 11.00 -2.93
N ALA A 162 -5.84 9.74 -2.61
CA ALA A 162 -6.01 8.62 -3.53
C ALA A 162 -7.47 8.45 -3.98
N PHE A 163 -8.41 8.37 -3.02
CA PHE A 163 -9.84 8.31 -3.35
C PHE A 163 -10.37 9.60 -3.96
N GLY A 164 -9.71 10.74 -3.72
CA GLY A 164 -10.08 12.03 -4.27
C GLY A 164 -10.09 12.05 -5.79
N TYR A 165 -9.12 11.37 -6.44
CA TYR A 165 -9.12 11.21 -7.90
C TYR A 165 -10.29 10.35 -8.38
N ALA A 166 -10.60 9.24 -7.69
CA ALA A 166 -11.75 8.40 -8.03
C ALA A 166 -13.08 9.14 -7.85
N PHE A 167 -13.23 9.91 -6.77
CA PHE A 167 -14.42 10.75 -6.57
C PHE A 167 -14.52 11.89 -7.57
N LEU A 168 -13.40 12.48 -7.97
CA LEU A 168 -13.37 13.50 -9.01
C LEU A 168 -13.80 12.90 -10.35
N TYR A 169 -13.29 11.72 -10.72
CA TYR A 169 -13.76 10.99 -11.91
C TYR A 169 -15.28 10.79 -11.86
N LEU A 170 -15.79 10.24 -10.76
CA LEU A 170 -17.23 10.01 -10.59
C LEU A 170 -18.05 11.30 -10.64
N PHE A 171 -17.50 12.42 -10.19
CA PHE A 171 -18.16 13.72 -10.35
C PHE A 171 -18.21 14.17 -11.82
N LEU A 172 -17.10 14.08 -12.53
CA LEU A 172 -16.99 14.48 -13.95
C LEU A 172 -17.95 13.66 -14.81
N ASP A 173 -18.00 12.36 -14.58
CA ASP A 173 -18.92 11.44 -15.24
C ASP A 173 -20.38 11.70 -14.82
N ARG A 174 -20.70 11.60 -13.52
CA ARG A 174 -22.10 11.61 -13.06
C ARG A 174 -22.79 12.97 -13.17
N ALA A 175 -22.07 14.05 -12.87
CA ALA A 175 -22.65 15.39 -12.77
C ALA A 175 -22.46 16.20 -14.05
N LEU A 176 -21.35 16.01 -14.78
CA LEU A 176 -21.08 16.74 -16.01
C LEU A 176 -21.33 15.88 -17.26
N GLY A 177 -21.38 14.54 -17.14
CA GLY A 177 -21.52 13.62 -18.28
C GLY A 177 -20.37 13.75 -19.27
N LEU A 178 -19.17 14.05 -18.77
CA LEU A 178 -17.97 13.99 -19.60
C LEU A 178 -17.71 12.56 -20.00
N ASP A 179 -17.18 12.38 -21.20
CA ASP A 179 -16.68 11.06 -21.56
C ASP A 179 -15.43 10.72 -20.73
N TRP A 180 -15.07 9.44 -20.78
CA TRP A 180 -13.98 8.91 -19.97
C TRP A 180 -12.61 9.49 -20.36
N GLU A 181 -12.39 9.89 -21.62
CA GLU A 181 -11.13 10.46 -22.10
C GLU A 181 -10.95 11.89 -21.61
N GLU A 182 -11.99 12.72 -21.73
CA GLU A 182 -12.06 14.07 -21.20
C GLU A 182 -11.85 14.06 -19.68
N ALA A 183 -12.48 13.12 -18.97
CA ALA A 183 -12.32 12.97 -17.53
C ALA A 183 -10.86 12.64 -17.16
N ILE A 184 -10.19 11.74 -17.89
CA ILE A 184 -8.79 11.39 -17.64
C ILE A 184 -7.87 12.60 -17.83
N TRP A 185 -8.03 13.38 -18.90
CA TRP A 185 -7.22 14.59 -19.09
C TRP A 185 -7.36 15.59 -17.93
N ILE A 186 -8.57 15.75 -17.40
CA ILE A 186 -8.81 16.60 -16.23
C ILE A 186 -8.12 16.01 -14.99
N LEU A 187 -8.18 14.71 -14.78
CA LEU A 187 -7.50 14.04 -13.66
C LEU A 187 -5.97 14.20 -13.75
N ASP A 188 -5.39 14.08 -14.95
CA ASP A 188 -3.96 14.34 -15.19
C ASP A 188 -3.59 15.78 -14.85
N LEU A 189 -4.40 16.75 -15.28
CA LEU A 189 -4.17 18.16 -14.97
C LEU A 189 -4.24 18.41 -13.44
N VAL A 190 -5.21 17.81 -12.76
CA VAL A 190 -5.33 17.91 -11.29
C VAL A 190 -4.19 17.22 -10.58
N LEU A 191 -3.69 16.08 -11.09
CA LEU A 191 -2.49 15.42 -10.57
C LEU A 191 -1.27 16.34 -10.69
N LEU A 192 -1.03 16.90 -11.88
CA LEU A 192 0.08 17.84 -12.10
C LEU A 192 -0.02 19.07 -11.19
N ALA A 193 -1.22 19.64 -11.05
CA ALA A 193 -1.46 20.75 -10.13
C ALA A 193 -1.19 20.36 -8.67
N SER A 194 -1.57 19.15 -8.26
CA SER A 194 -1.32 18.63 -6.91
C SER A 194 0.18 18.42 -6.66
N LEU A 195 0.91 17.84 -7.61
CA LEU A 195 2.36 17.68 -7.53
C LEU A 195 3.08 19.03 -7.46
N ALA A 196 2.67 20.00 -8.28
CA ALA A 196 3.20 21.36 -8.26
C ALA A 196 2.91 22.04 -6.91
N PHE A 197 1.70 21.89 -6.37
CA PHE A 197 1.34 22.38 -5.05
C PHE A 197 2.25 21.81 -3.96
N PHE A 198 2.46 20.49 -3.93
CA PHE A 198 3.35 19.86 -2.95
C PHE A 198 4.80 20.30 -3.13
N ALA A 199 5.31 20.38 -4.36
CA ALA A 199 6.65 20.89 -4.63
C ALA A 199 6.84 22.32 -4.11
N LEU A 200 5.89 23.22 -4.38
CA LEU A 200 5.91 24.59 -3.85
C LEU A 200 5.80 24.63 -2.32
N ARG A 201 4.99 23.74 -1.73
CA ARG A 201 4.80 23.63 -0.30
C ARG A 201 6.08 23.17 0.42
N PHE A 202 6.77 22.15 -0.11
CA PHE A 202 8.03 21.65 0.45
C PHE A 202 9.20 22.58 0.20
N ARG A 203 9.16 23.41 -0.86
CA ARG A 203 10.15 24.48 -1.04
C ARG A 203 10.08 25.55 0.05
N ARG A 204 8.89 25.81 0.61
CA ARG A 204 8.68 26.84 1.66
C ARG A 204 8.94 26.31 3.06
N ASP A 205 8.64 25.04 3.29
CA ASP A 205 8.85 24.36 4.57
C ASP A 205 9.29 22.92 4.25
N PRO A 206 10.62 22.70 4.16
CA PRO A 206 11.23 21.41 3.78
C PRO A 206 11.00 20.31 4.80
N GLU A 207 10.86 20.67 6.08
CA GLU A 207 10.56 19.71 7.14
C GLU A 207 9.12 19.21 7.08
N GLY A 208 8.24 19.96 6.42
CA GLY A 208 6.96 19.57 5.82
C GLY A 208 6.12 18.59 6.65
N SER A 209 4.95 19.03 7.11
CA SER A 209 4.00 18.21 7.87
C SER A 209 3.82 16.79 7.30
N GLU A 210 3.90 15.76 8.17
CA GLU A 210 3.87 14.34 7.76
C GLU A 210 2.71 13.95 6.84
N TRP A 211 1.54 14.60 7.01
CA TRP A 211 0.39 14.36 6.15
C TRP A 211 0.62 14.76 4.69
N ALA A 212 1.42 15.81 4.44
CA ALA A 212 1.69 16.30 3.11
C ALA A 212 2.60 15.33 2.34
N VAL A 213 3.55 14.69 3.04
CA VAL A 213 4.40 13.65 2.46
C VAL A 213 3.54 12.44 2.10
N GLY A 214 2.64 12.02 2.99
CA GLY A 214 1.69 10.94 2.72
C GLY A 214 0.80 11.24 1.50
N ALA A 215 0.25 12.45 1.43
CA ALA A 215 -0.59 12.88 0.31
C ALA A 215 0.19 12.97 -1.01
N LEU A 216 1.44 13.45 -1.00
CA LEU A 216 2.33 13.42 -2.16
C LEU A 216 2.57 11.98 -2.63
N VAL A 217 2.92 11.07 -1.72
CA VAL A 217 3.13 9.66 -2.06
C VAL A 217 1.85 9.06 -2.67
N ALA A 218 0.69 9.26 -2.05
CA ALA A 218 -0.58 8.82 -2.61
C ALA A 218 -0.87 9.39 -3.99
N GLY A 219 -0.56 10.68 -4.21
CA GLY A 219 -0.66 11.31 -5.53
C GLY A 219 0.26 10.68 -6.56
N LEU A 220 1.51 10.38 -6.20
CA LEU A 220 2.45 9.70 -7.11
C LEU A 220 1.98 8.28 -7.46
N PHE A 221 1.41 7.53 -6.50
CA PHE A 221 0.80 6.22 -6.79
C PHE A 221 -0.47 6.34 -7.64
N ALA A 222 -1.29 7.37 -7.43
CA ALA A 222 -2.44 7.66 -8.30
C ALA A 222 -1.96 7.99 -9.73
N GLY A 223 -0.84 8.69 -9.86
CA GLY A 223 -0.19 8.96 -11.15
C GLY A 223 0.23 7.70 -11.92
N MET A 224 0.56 6.62 -11.20
CA MET A 224 0.83 5.32 -11.84
C MET A 224 -0.42 4.77 -12.54
N VAL A 225 -1.58 4.81 -11.86
CA VAL A 225 -2.86 4.39 -12.42
C VAL A 225 -3.28 5.30 -13.57
N LEU A 226 -3.18 6.62 -13.39
CA LEU A 226 -3.54 7.60 -14.41
C LEU A 226 -2.66 7.46 -15.66
N THR A 227 -1.35 7.25 -15.51
CA THR A 227 -0.45 7.04 -16.66
C THR A 227 -0.90 5.86 -17.53
N LEU A 228 -1.34 4.76 -16.90
CA LEU A 228 -1.90 3.63 -17.63
C LEU A 228 -3.22 3.98 -18.32
N LEU A 229 -4.15 4.65 -17.61
CA LEU A 229 -5.44 5.04 -18.16
C LEU A 229 -5.30 6.03 -19.32
N THR A 230 -4.43 7.02 -19.21
CA THR A 230 -4.11 8.00 -20.26
C THR A 230 -3.51 7.32 -21.48
N GLY A 231 -2.60 6.36 -21.28
CA GLY A 231 -2.03 5.55 -22.35
C GLY A 231 -3.07 4.70 -23.08
N LEU A 232 -3.96 4.02 -22.34
CA LEU A 232 -5.00 3.16 -22.90
C LEU A 232 -6.18 3.93 -23.51
N GLY A 233 -6.44 5.15 -23.05
CA GLY A 233 -7.57 5.95 -23.50
C GLY A 233 -7.18 7.08 -24.42
N PRO A 234 -7.04 8.31 -23.90
CA PRO A 234 -6.79 9.48 -24.72
C PRO A 234 -5.65 9.37 -25.74
N LEU A 235 -4.63 8.55 -25.45
CA LEU A 235 -3.50 8.35 -26.35
C LEU A 235 -3.61 7.09 -27.23
N ASP A 236 -4.59 6.22 -26.98
CA ASP A 236 -4.88 4.95 -27.68
C ASP A 236 -3.61 4.15 -28.03
N ARG A 237 -2.73 3.96 -27.04
CA ARG A 237 -1.42 3.32 -27.21
C ARG A 237 -1.44 1.80 -27.12
N GLY A 238 -2.60 1.20 -26.82
CA GLY A 238 -2.70 -0.25 -26.60
C GLY A 238 -1.64 -0.73 -25.59
N ASP A 239 -0.90 -1.77 -25.95
CA ASP A 239 0.13 -2.35 -25.08
C ASP A 239 1.32 -1.41 -24.83
N GLU A 240 1.59 -0.42 -25.69
CA GLU A 240 2.65 0.58 -25.46
C GLU A 240 2.35 1.47 -24.25
N ALA A 241 1.09 1.54 -23.78
CA ALA A 241 0.73 2.24 -22.54
C ALA A 241 1.52 1.71 -21.32
N ILE A 242 1.93 0.44 -21.37
CA ILE A 242 2.71 -0.21 -20.31
C ILE A 242 4.10 0.43 -20.17
N LEU A 243 4.70 0.93 -21.24
CA LEU A 243 5.99 1.65 -21.15
C LEU A 243 5.89 2.94 -20.33
N GLY A 244 4.78 3.66 -20.46
CA GLY A 244 4.53 4.85 -19.65
C GLY A 244 4.41 4.48 -18.17
N LEU A 245 3.66 3.41 -17.88
CA LEU A 245 3.52 2.84 -16.55
C LEU A 245 4.87 2.43 -15.95
N ASP A 246 5.72 1.74 -16.72
CA ASP A 246 7.06 1.31 -16.31
C ASP A 246 7.99 2.49 -16.02
N LEU A 247 7.95 3.53 -16.86
CA LEU A 247 8.74 4.73 -16.65
C LEU A 247 8.33 5.41 -15.33
N TRP A 248 7.03 5.51 -15.06
CA TRP A 248 6.51 6.08 -13.82
C TRP A 248 6.85 5.21 -12.60
N TYR A 249 6.72 3.89 -12.73
CA TYR A 249 7.12 2.93 -11.70
C TYR A 249 8.63 3.04 -11.39
N GLY A 250 9.47 3.10 -12.41
CA GLY A 250 10.92 3.29 -12.28
C GLY A 250 11.27 4.60 -11.58
N LEU A 251 10.56 5.69 -11.89
CA LEU A 251 10.67 6.96 -11.18
C LEU A 251 10.32 6.80 -9.69
N LEU A 252 9.22 6.11 -9.35
CA LEU A 252 8.84 5.85 -7.96
C LEU A 252 9.90 5.05 -7.20
N VAL A 253 10.48 4.01 -7.83
CA VAL A 253 11.57 3.22 -7.24
C VAL A 253 12.80 4.10 -7.01
N ALA A 254 13.19 4.90 -8.01
CA ALA A 254 14.34 5.79 -7.90
C ALA A 254 14.17 6.84 -6.80
N LEU A 255 13.00 7.49 -6.73
CA LEU A 255 12.68 8.46 -5.67
C LEU A 255 12.67 7.81 -4.29
N THR A 256 12.12 6.59 -4.17
CA THR A 256 12.08 5.87 -2.90
C THR A 256 13.48 5.47 -2.44
N LEU A 257 14.31 4.94 -3.35
CA LEU A 257 15.71 4.62 -3.05
C LEU A 257 16.51 5.88 -2.69
N TRP A 258 16.31 6.98 -3.40
CA TRP A 258 16.92 8.26 -3.06
C TRP A 258 16.52 8.73 -1.66
N ALA A 259 15.23 8.61 -1.30
CA ALA A 259 14.71 8.97 0.01
C ALA A 259 15.25 8.06 1.15
N ILE A 260 15.46 6.77 0.88
CA ILE A 260 16.06 5.83 1.87
C ILE A 260 17.53 6.20 2.12
N HIS A 261 18.28 6.52 1.07
CA HIS A 261 19.72 6.81 1.16
C HIS A 261 20.03 8.30 1.36
N GLN A 262 19.03 9.13 1.65
CA GLN A 262 19.24 10.57 1.79
C GLN A 262 20.32 10.86 2.84
N PRO A 263 21.41 11.61 2.55
CA PRO A 263 22.41 11.94 3.55
C PRO A 263 21.85 12.64 4.79
N ASP A 264 20.81 13.46 4.64
CA ASP A 264 20.21 14.18 5.77
C ASP A 264 19.31 13.25 6.63
N PRO A 265 19.67 12.96 7.88
CA PRO A 265 18.85 12.13 8.76
C PRO A 265 17.46 12.71 9.05
N ALA A 266 17.30 14.04 8.97
CA ALA A 266 16.02 14.70 9.22
C ALA A 266 14.96 14.36 8.15
N LEU A 267 15.42 14.05 6.93
CA LEU A 267 14.57 13.68 5.81
C LEU A 267 14.33 12.16 5.73
N ARG A 268 15.12 11.34 6.43
CA ARG A 268 14.93 9.89 6.45
C ARG A 268 13.69 9.53 7.25
N ARG A 269 12.83 8.71 6.65
CA ARG A 269 11.65 8.16 7.33
C ARG A 269 11.71 6.63 7.37
N PRO A 270 11.40 6.00 8.52
CA PRO A 270 11.50 4.55 8.67
C PRO A 270 10.53 3.77 7.78
N TRP A 271 9.44 4.40 7.34
CA TRP A 271 8.42 3.78 6.50
C TRP A 271 8.76 3.79 5.00
N TYR A 272 9.84 4.44 4.55
CA TYR A 272 10.27 4.39 3.15
C TYR A 272 10.67 2.98 2.70
N GLY A 273 11.26 2.18 3.60
CA GLY A 273 11.48 0.74 3.34
C GLY A 273 10.18 -0.05 3.16
N GLY A 274 9.07 0.43 3.74
CA GLY A 274 7.74 -0.09 3.49
C GLY A 274 7.21 0.25 2.09
N ILE A 275 7.43 1.49 1.62
CA ILE A 275 7.08 1.87 0.24
C ILE A 275 7.84 1.02 -0.76
N LEU A 276 9.15 0.86 -0.58
CA LEU A 276 9.97 0.07 -1.50
C LEU A 276 9.50 -1.39 -1.54
N ALA A 277 9.12 -1.96 -0.40
CA ALA A 277 8.53 -3.30 -0.35
C ALA A 277 7.21 -3.38 -1.14
N TRP A 278 6.35 -2.37 -1.04
CA TRP A 278 5.13 -2.29 -1.85
C TRP A 278 5.43 -2.17 -3.34
N LEU A 279 6.42 -1.37 -3.73
CA LEU A 279 6.85 -1.27 -5.14
C LEU A 279 7.37 -2.62 -5.65
N VAL A 280 8.16 -3.35 -4.86
CA VAL A 280 8.62 -4.70 -5.22
C VAL A 280 7.44 -5.67 -5.39
N LEU A 281 6.40 -5.58 -4.56
CA LEU A 281 5.20 -6.40 -4.72
C LEU A 281 4.37 -6.00 -5.94
N LEU A 282 4.25 -4.69 -6.22
CA LEU A 282 3.55 -4.17 -7.40
C LEU A 282 4.25 -4.55 -8.71
N TRP A 283 5.55 -4.84 -8.67
CA TRP A 283 6.27 -5.38 -9.82
C TRP A 283 5.74 -6.75 -10.26
N VAL A 284 5.03 -7.51 -9.41
CA VAL A 284 4.40 -8.77 -9.84
C VAL A 284 3.45 -8.49 -11.02
N PRO A 285 2.31 -7.79 -10.85
CA PRO A 285 1.42 -7.54 -11.97
C PRO A 285 2.06 -6.67 -13.07
N ILE A 286 2.82 -5.63 -12.70
CA ILE A 286 3.41 -4.69 -13.69
C ILE A 286 4.48 -5.38 -14.54
N GLY A 287 5.40 -6.09 -13.91
CA GLY A 287 6.45 -6.83 -14.60
C GLY A 287 5.88 -7.92 -15.50
N TYR A 288 4.81 -8.61 -15.10
CA TYR A 288 4.10 -9.56 -15.98
C TYR A 288 3.42 -8.87 -17.16
N ALA A 289 2.74 -7.74 -16.93
CA ALA A 289 2.14 -6.96 -18.02
C ALA A 289 3.23 -6.53 -19.02
N THR A 290 4.36 -6.05 -18.52
CA THR A 290 5.50 -5.60 -19.35
C THR A 290 6.09 -6.71 -20.18
N THR A 291 6.45 -7.83 -19.55
CA THR A 291 7.12 -8.92 -20.24
C THR A 291 6.17 -9.66 -21.19
N MET A 292 4.94 -9.93 -20.75
CA MET A 292 4.02 -10.75 -21.55
C MET A 292 3.21 -9.93 -22.55
N ALA A 293 2.64 -8.78 -22.15
CA ALA A 293 1.80 -8.01 -23.06
C ALA A 293 2.62 -7.11 -23.98
N PHE A 294 3.64 -6.41 -23.44
CA PHE A 294 4.43 -5.48 -24.25
C PHE A 294 5.60 -6.16 -24.99
N LEU A 295 6.39 -7.00 -24.32
CA LEU A 295 7.55 -7.68 -24.94
C LEU A 295 7.21 -9.01 -25.63
N ASP A 296 5.99 -9.51 -25.48
CA ASP A 296 5.51 -10.79 -26.02
C ASP A 296 6.48 -11.96 -25.74
N VAL A 297 7.07 -12.01 -24.54
CA VAL A 297 7.97 -13.10 -24.15
C VAL A 297 7.21 -14.22 -23.45
N ALA A 298 7.71 -15.45 -23.59
CA ALA A 298 7.15 -16.61 -22.92
C ALA A 298 7.12 -16.46 -21.39
N ASP A 299 6.09 -17.03 -20.75
CA ASP A 299 5.88 -17.02 -19.29
C ASP A 299 7.12 -17.41 -18.48
N ALA A 300 7.91 -18.36 -18.97
CA ALA A 300 9.14 -18.79 -18.31
C ALA A 300 10.21 -17.69 -18.25
N VAL A 301 10.31 -16.87 -19.31
CA VAL A 301 11.22 -15.72 -19.36
C VAL A 301 10.70 -14.61 -18.45
N SER A 302 9.39 -14.38 -18.44
CA SER A 302 8.77 -13.43 -17.51
C SER A 302 9.01 -13.82 -16.04
N ALA A 303 8.79 -15.09 -15.70
CA ALA A 303 9.08 -15.62 -14.37
C ALA A 303 10.55 -15.45 -13.99
N LEU A 304 11.48 -15.63 -14.93
CA LEU A 304 12.91 -15.38 -14.68
C LEU A 304 13.18 -13.91 -14.35
N VAL A 305 12.60 -12.96 -15.09
CA VAL A 305 12.73 -11.52 -14.81
C VAL A 305 12.21 -11.19 -13.41
N GLN A 306 11.06 -11.73 -13.03
CA GLN A 306 10.50 -11.59 -11.68
C GLN A 306 11.45 -12.15 -10.61
N GLY A 307 12.02 -13.33 -10.84
CA GLY A 307 13.00 -13.95 -9.95
C GLY A 307 14.27 -13.10 -9.77
N VAL A 308 14.77 -12.47 -10.84
CA VAL A 308 15.93 -11.57 -10.79
C VAL A 308 15.64 -10.33 -9.95
N VAL A 309 14.48 -9.68 -10.16
CA VAL A 309 14.08 -8.51 -9.35
C VAL A 309 13.87 -8.91 -7.89
N GLY A 310 13.29 -10.09 -7.62
CA GLY A 310 13.14 -10.64 -6.28
C GLY A 310 14.48 -10.88 -5.59
N GLY A 311 15.44 -11.46 -6.30
CA GLY A 311 16.81 -11.64 -5.81
C GLY A 311 17.52 -10.32 -5.51
N ALA A 312 17.36 -9.31 -6.38
CA ALA A 312 17.92 -7.98 -6.16
C ALA A 312 17.31 -7.31 -4.91
N ALA A 313 16.00 -7.45 -4.69
CA ALA A 313 15.32 -6.95 -3.49
C ALA A 313 15.79 -7.66 -2.21
N ILE A 314 16.02 -8.98 -2.24
CA ILE A 314 16.61 -9.73 -1.13
C ILE A 314 18.02 -9.23 -0.83
N ALA A 315 18.88 -9.13 -1.84
CA ALA A 315 20.25 -8.65 -1.70
C ALA A 315 20.30 -7.22 -1.13
N TYR A 316 19.41 -6.35 -1.61
CA TYR A 316 19.26 -4.99 -1.09
C TYR A 316 18.82 -5.00 0.39
N GLY A 317 17.81 -5.80 0.73
CA GLY A 317 17.30 -5.93 2.09
C GLY A 317 18.34 -6.46 3.08
N LEU A 318 19.16 -7.43 2.66
CA LEU A 318 20.27 -7.96 3.46
C LEU A 318 21.36 -6.91 3.68
N ARG A 319 21.74 -6.17 2.63
CA ARG A 319 22.82 -5.17 2.70
C ARG A 319 22.46 -3.92 3.49
N HIS A 320 21.21 -3.45 3.37
CA HIS A 320 20.81 -2.14 3.90
C HIS A 320 19.86 -2.23 5.10
N GLY A 321 19.41 -3.43 5.49
CA GLY A 321 18.57 -3.68 6.66
C GLY A 321 17.03 -3.57 6.53
N PRO A 322 16.39 -3.10 5.43
CA PRO A 322 14.93 -3.05 5.39
C PRO A 322 14.33 -4.45 5.18
N ARG A 323 14.00 -5.11 6.29
CA ARG A 323 13.43 -6.48 6.30
C ARG A 323 12.16 -6.62 5.46
N SER A 324 11.33 -5.57 5.38
CA SER A 324 10.12 -5.56 4.54
C SER A 324 10.43 -5.79 3.07
N VAL A 325 11.51 -5.20 2.56
CA VAL A 325 11.95 -5.34 1.15
C VAL A 325 12.46 -6.75 0.89
N MET A 326 13.19 -7.32 1.85
CA MET A 326 13.62 -8.71 1.80
C MET A 326 12.42 -9.67 1.72
N TYR A 327 11.40 -9.49 2.56
CA TYR A 327 10.19 -10.32 2.52
C TYR A 327 9.42 -10.19 1.21
N ALA A 328 9.29 -8.96 0.67
CA ALA A 328 8.71 -8.73 -0.64
C ALA A 328 9.51 -9.43 -1.75
N GLY A 329 10.84 -9.38 -1.69
CA GLY A 329 11.72 -10.09 -2.62
C GLY A 329 11.57 -11.61 -2.54
N CYS A 330 11.50 -12.19 -1.35
CA CYS A 330 11.21 -13.61 -1.17
C CYS A 330 9.87 -14.02 -1.79
N PHE A 331 8.82 -13.21 -1.58
CA PHE A 331 7.52 -13.45 -2.20
C PHE A 331 7.62 -13.45 -3.73
N LEU A 332 8.36 -12.49 -4.30
CA LEU A 332 8.56 -12.39 -5.74
C LEU A 332 9.29 -13.61 -6.33
N VAL A 333 10.33 -14.10 -5.63
CA VAL A 333 11.04 -15.35 -6.00
C VAL A 333 10.11 -16.56 -5.93
N VAL A 334 9.23 -16.63 -4.92
CA VAL A 334 8.24 -17.71 -4.78
C VAL A 334 7.23 -17.69 -5.93
N VAL A 335 6.71 -16.51 -6.30
CA VAL A 335 5.82 -16.36 -7.45
C VAL A 335 6.51 -16.78 -8.75
N ALA A 336 7.76 -16.35 -8.96
CA ALA A 336 8.57 -16.74 -10.12
C ALA A 336 8.76 -18.26 -10.20
N ALA A 337 9.15 -18.90 -9.09
CA ALA A 337 9.33 -20.35 -9.02
C ALA A 337 8.02 -21.11 -9.27
N TRP A 338 6.90 -20.60 -8.75
CA TRP A 338 5.58 -21.16 -8.96
C TRP A 338 5.19 -21.15 -10.45
N VAL A 339 5.28 -19.99 -11.11
CA VAL A 339 4.95 -19.86 -12.55
C VAL A 339 5.87 -20.72 -13.40
N PHE A 340 7.19 -20.68 -13.14
CA PHE A 340 8.15 -21.51 -13.85
C PHE A 340 7.85 -23.01 -13.70
N GLY A 341 7.51 -23.46 -12.48
CA GLY A 341 7.16 -24.84 -12.21
C GLY A 341 5.88 -25.30 -12.92
N ILE A 342 4.84 -24.46 -12.92
CA ILE A 342 3.60 -24.73 -13.67
C ILE A 342 3.90 -24.91 -15.15
N GLN A 343 4.71 -24.02 -15.74
CA GLN A 343 5.02 -24.08 -17.17
C GLN A 343 5.87 -25.30 -17.55
N ALA A 344 6.76 -25.75 -16.65
CA ALA A 344 7.62 -26.90 -16.92
C ALA A 344 6.88 -28.25 -16.86
N SER A 345 6.01 -28.47 -15.88
CA SER A 345 5.33 -29.77 -15.70
C SER A 345 4.01 -29.71 -14.92
N GLY A 346 3.30 -28.59 -15.02
CA GLY A 346 2.01 -28.38 -14.36
C GLY A 346 2.12 -28.39 -12.84
N ALA A 347 1.13 -28.97 -12.16
CA ALA A 347 1.06 -28.96 -10.70
C ALA A 347 2.27 -29.62 -10.02
N ILE A 348 2.82 -30.69 -10.61
CA ILE A 348 3.97 -31.40 -10.05
C ILE A 348 5.22 -30.51 -10.11
N GLY A 349 5.43 -29.82 -11.23
CA GLY A 349 6.55 -28.88 -11.38
C GLY A 349 6.47 -27.72 -10.41
N ALA A 350 5.27 -27.18 -10.17
CA ALA A 350 5.04 -26.14 -9.18
C ALA A 350 5.44 -26.61 -7.77
N VAL A 351 5.03 -27.82 -7.36
CA VAL A 351 5.39 -28.39 -6.04
C VAL A 351 6.90 -28.56 -5.90
N VAL A 352 7.57 -29.10 -6.92
CA VAL A 352 9.03 -29.30 -6.90
C VAL A 352 9.77 -27.95 -6.83
N ALA A 353 9.38 -26.98 -7.68
CA ALA A 353 10.01 -25.66 -7.73
C ALA A 353 9.84 -24.90 -6.40
N LEU A 354 8.65 -24.95 -5.81
CA LEU A 354 8.39 -24.34 -4.50
C LEU A 354 9.17 -25.03 -3.38
N GLY A 355 9.23 -26.36 -3.38
CA GLY A 355 10.00 -27.13 -2.41
C GLY A 355 11.50 -26.80 -2.44
N PHE A 356 12.08 -26.72 -3.64
CA PHE A 356 13.47 -26.30 -3.83
C PHE A 356 13.71 -24.86 -3.37
N THR A 357 12.81 -23.93 -3.77
CA THR A 357 12.90 -22.52 -3.38
C THR A 357 12.84 -22.35 -1.86
N ALA A 358 11.96 -23.08 -1.18
CA ALA A 358 11.89 -23.08 0.27
C ALA A 358 13.20 -23.58 0.90
N ALA A 359 13.76 -24.70 0.42
CA ALA A 359 15.03 -25.23 0.91
C ALA A 359 16.18 -24.22 0.73
N LEU A 360 16.24 -23.53 -0.41
CA LEU A 360 17.23 -22.49 -0.69
C LEU A 360 17.08 -21.30 0.27
N LEU A 361 15.86 -20.79 0.47
CA LEU A 361 15.60 -19.68 1.39
C LEU A 361 15.97 -20.05 2.84
N PHE A 362 15.67 -21.28 3.29
CA PHE A 362 16.11 -21.77 4.60
C PHE A 362 17.63 -21.87 4.71
N TRP A 363 18.31 -22.34 3.67
CA TRP A 363 19.77 -22.42 3.63
C TRP A 363 20.42 -21.03 3.72
N ILE A 364 19.92 -20.04 2.97
CA ILE A 364 20.39 -18.65 3.02
C ILE A 364 20.17 -18.07 4.42
N ALA A 365 18.99 -18.28 5.00
CA ALA A 365 18.67 -17.81 6.35
C ALA A 365 19.62 -18.41 7.41
N GLY A 366 19.98 -19.68 7.27
CA GLY A 366 20.94 -20.35 8.17
C GLY A 366 22.36 -19.78 8.09
N ARG A 367 22.79 -19.30 6.91
CA ARG A 367 24.11 -18.67 6.71
C ARG A 367 24.17 -17.24 7.22
N ALA A 368 23.13 -16.45 6.94
CA ALA A 368 23.06 -15.05 7.37
C ALA A 368 23.10 -14.89 8.90
N GLY A 369 22.57 -15.86 9.66
CA GLY A 369 22.63 -15.84 11.13
C GLY A 369 23.98 -16.25 11.74
N SER A 370 24.93 -16.72 10.94
CA SER A 370 26.24 -17.22 11.41
C SER A 370 27.35 -16.17 11.38
N GLU A 371 27.22 -15.12 10.57
CA GLU A 371 28.22 -14.05 10.44
C GLU A 371 28.14 -13.03 11.60
N ASP A 372 26.93 -12.74 12.10
CA ASP A 372 26.72 -11.89 13.30
C ASP A 372 27.33 -12.48 14.59
N GLY A 373 27.63 -13.78 14.62
CA GLY A 373 28.24 -14.47 15.76
C GLY A 373 29.77 -14.40 15.81
N ASN A 374 30.44 -14.05 14.70
CA ASN A 374 31.90 -14.03 14.60
C ASN A 374 32.52 -12.64 14.78
N GLU A 375 31.73 -11.56 14.73
CA GLU A 375 32.21 -10.21 15.06
C GLU A 375 32.16 -9.91 16.57
N ALA A 376 31.54 -10.78 17.38
CA ALA A 376 31.46 -10.62 18.84
C ALA A 376 32.65 -11.22 19.61
N THR A 377 33.66 -11.78 18.93
CA THR A 377 34.83 -12.45 19.55
C THR A 377 36.18 -11.97 19.01
N GLY A 378 36.22 -10.84 18.30
CA GLY A 378 37.45 -10.22 17.78
C GLY A 378 37.93 -9.03 18.59
#